data_AF-A0A3D5U8R6-F1
#
_entry.id   AF-A0A3D5U8R6-F1
#
_cell.length_a   1.000
_cell.length_b   1.000
_cell.length_c   1.000
_cell.angle_alpha   90.00
_cell.angle_beta   90.00
_cell.angle_gamma   90.00
#
_symmetry.space_group_name_H-M   'P 1'
#
loop_
_entity.id
_entity.type
_entity.pdbx_description
1 polymer ?
#
loop_
_entity_poly.entity_id
_entity_poly.type
_entity_poly.pdbx_seq_one_letter_code
_entity_poly.pdbx_strand_id
1 'polypeptide(L)'
;MATAMAQVMKYWNKPITGEGNSSYYAYGYGYQSVNYGNTTYLWDEMPNAISTSNIPVATLIYHAAVGVEMGFSPEGSGSNGMKARNAFQNYFRYPNANYVQKQNYSSGTWLNMLREQLDNGSPMYYSGSNTSSGHAWNCDGYQGTDYIHFNFGWGGSYNGYFYLDDITPGTSEFNLYQAAVINTIPENYSITDPRIQLKANNGEAGDDLTLRLTSYPVLADWGVNNVSLSLYYENSSMQYLDYDLSDTMSEGGIMEVTNNPDTGYLNISWTGTTPLSGAGDLFRFHFRALNPGNFYFGQVDMSYNGQLLQYVDPVIIDVTAPVATLAESSISLNNIVHLGYEQLGTMIMSSTYLPPAWDVNHVEYKLSFDDSKIELVDIIGEECLLEGYENVTFSPVEPGVYQITCDTEQALGGAKLPLMKLSFRAIGNTDTIEMAQVIISDFHYNQTQITDIQNGYVFLSPISANEDQISPLGFTLNSYPNPFNPTTTIYLNNPEAQNVDAAIYNLKGQRVYDLHKGYLDSGEHHIVWNGQDQNGNSVGTGVYLLRVRVKDATFSKKLSLMK
;
A
#
# COMPACT_ATOMS: atom_id res chain seq x y z
N MET A 1 31.17 -10.40 2.98
CA MET A 1 31.57 -10.73 1.59
C MET A 1 30.74 -11.87 1.00
N ALA A 2 30.82 -13.11 1.51
CA ALA A 2 30.04 -14.24 0.97
C ALA A 2 28.53 -13.98 0.97
N THR A 3 27.99 -13.38 2.04
CA THR A 3 26.59 -12.94 2.12
C THR A 3 26.22 -11.97 0.99
N ALA A 4 27.02 -10.93 0.77
CA ALA A 4 26.78 -9.95 -0.29
C ALA A 4 26.77 -10.59 -1.69
N MET A 5 27.68 -11.53 -1.95
CA MET A 5 27.67 -12.29 -3.21
C MET A 5 26.42 -13.16 -3.34
N ALA A 6 26.06 -13.89 -2.28
CA ALA A 6 24.88 -14.74 -2.25
C ALA A 6 23.60 -13.94 -2.50
N GLN A 7 23.50 -12.72 -1.96
CA GLN A 7 22.36 -11.82 -2.19
C GLN A 7 22.28 -11.33 -3.64
N VAL A 8 23.40 -11.00 -4.30
CA VAL A 8 23.40 -10.72 -5.75
C VAL A 8 22.89 -11.93 -6.54
N MET A 9 23.39 -13.14 -6.25
CA MET A 9 22.96 -14.33 -6.98
C MET A 9 21.49 -14.69 -6.73
N LYS A 10 21.03 -14.54 -5.48
CA LYS A 10 19.64 -14.74 -5.09
C LYS A 10 18.70 -13.75 -5.78
N TYR A 11 19.14 -12.51 -5.98
CA TYR A 11 18.38 -11.53 -6.74
C TYR A 11 18.08 -12.01 -8.16
N TRP A 12 19.02 -12.69 -8.82
CA TRP A 12 18.79 -13.26 -10.15
C TRP A 12 18.15 -14.65 -10.13
N ASN A 13 18.16 -15.36 -8.99
CA ASN A 13 17.91 -16.80 -8.91
C ASN A 13 18.74 -17.59 -9.95
N LYS A 14 20.01 -17.22 -10.11
CA LYS A 14 20.96 -17.83 -11.06
C LYS A 14 22.33 -17.99 -10.40
N PRO A 15 23.12 -18.97 -10.84
CA PRO A 15 22.82 -19.94 -11.89
C PRO A 15 22.01 -21.14 -11.38
N ILE A 16 21.41 -21.93 -12.28
CA ILE A 16 20.79 -23.22 -11.90
C ILE A 16 21.86 -24.20 -11.41
N THR A 17 22.99 -24.28 -12.12
CA THR A 17 24.16 -25.06 -11.73
C THR A 17 25.42 -24.21 -11.83
N GLY A 18 26.37 -24.44 -10.92
CA GLY A 18 27.65 -23.74 -10.96
C GLY A 18 28.60 -24.30 -12.04
N GLU A 19 29.86 -23.88 -11.99
CA GLU A 19 30.91 -24.36 -12.90
C GLU A 19 32.21 -24.71 -12.18
N GLY A 20 32.83 -25.81 -12.58
CA GLY A 20 34.11 -26.24 -12.03
C GLY A 20 34.07 -26.66 -10.56
N ASN A 21 35.24 -26.65 -9.92
CA ASN A 21 35.43 -26.98 -8.52
C ASN A 21 36.59 -26.14 -7.95
N SER A 22 36.62 -25.97 -6.65
CA SER A 22 37.72 -25.31 -5.96
C SER A 22 38.01 -26.00 -4.62
N SER A 23 39.26 -25.92 -4.19
CA SER A 23 39.71 -26.40 -2.90
C SER A 23 40.86 -25.53 -2.39
N TYR A 24 40.81 -25.14 -1.12
CA TYR A 24 41.90 -24.42 -0.46
C TYR A 24 41.99 -24.82 1.01
N TYR A 25 43.17 -24.63 1.60
CA TYR A 25 43.37 -24.87 3.02
C TYR A 25 43.05 -23.60 3.82
N ALA A 26 41.99 -23.65 4.63
CA ALA A 26 41.64 -22.59 5.56
C ALA A 26 42.33 -22.85 6.91
N TYR A 27 43.19 -21.93 7.35
CA TYR A 27 43.92 -22.08 8.61
C TYR A 27 42.96 -22.22 9.80
N GLY A 28 43.10 -23.29 10.58
CA GLY A 28 42.21 -23.62 11.70
C GLY A 28 40.93 -24.37 11.33
N TYR A 29 40.59 -24.47 10.04
CA TYR A 29 39.36 -25.10 9.55
C TYR A 29 39.60 -26.24 8.55
N GLY A 30 40.85 -26.47 8.16
CA GLY A 30 41.23 -27.54 7.23
C GLY A 30 40.89 -27.23 5.78
N TYR A 31 40.89 -28.25 4.93
CA TYR A 31 40.52 -28.09 3.52
C TYR A 31 39.03 -27.79 3.37
N GLN A 32 38.74 -26.69 2.68
CA GLN A 32 37.40 -26.32 2.24
C GLN A 32 37.33 -26.64 0.75
N SER A 33 36.28 -27.36 0.32
CA SER A 33 36.21 -27.87 -1.05
C SER A 33 34.77 -27.86 -1.55
N VAL A 34 34.57 -27.38 -2.77
CA VAL A 34 33.27 -27.30 -3.42
C VAL A 34 33.39 -27.76 -4.86
N ASN A 35 32.44 -28.58 -5.30
CA ASN A 35 32.24 -28.89 -6.72
C ASN A 35 30.99 -28.16 -7.22
N TYR A 36 31.18 -26.94 -7.73
CA TYR A 36 30.10 -26.08 -8.21
C TYR A 36 29.38 -26.71 -9.41
N GLY A 37 30.12 -27.37 -10.30
CA GLY A 37 29.57 -28.04 -11.49
C GLY A 37 28.66 -29.23 -11.16
N ASN A 38 28.78 -29.81 -9.96
CA ASN A 38 27.89 -30.88 -9.47
C ASN A 38 26.83 -30.35 -8.49
N THR A 39 26.64 -29.03 -8.39
CA THR A 39 25.69 -28.41 -7.48
C THR A 39 24.56 -27.78 -8.28
N THR A 40 23.33 -28.16 -7.95
CA THR A 40 22.11 -27.46 -8.37
C THR A 40 21.62 -26.56 -7.24
N TYR A 41 21.45 -25.26 -7.50
CA TYR A 41 20.96 -24.31 -6.51
C TYR A 41 19.42 -24.28 -6.52
N LEU A 42 18.82 -24.59 -5.38
CA LEU A 42 17.36 -24.66 -5.20
C LEU A 42 16.80 -23.28 -4.84
N TRP A 43 16.72 -22.39 -5.83
CA TRP A 43 16.40 -20.98 -5.60
C TRP A 43 15.03 -20.74 -4.97
N ASP A 44 14.01 -21.53 -5.33
CA ASP A 44 12.66 -21.41 -4.77
C ASP A 44 12.59 -21.85 -3.29
N GLU A 45 13.55 -22.66 -2.83
CA GLU A 45 13.71 -23.09 -1.44
C GLU A 45 14.56 -22.11 -0.59
N MET A 46 15.04 -21.02 -1.19
CA MET A 46 15.78 -19.96 -0.52
C MET A 46 14.86 -18.76 -0.23
N PRO A 47 14.35 -18.59 1.00
CA PRO A 47 13.49 -17.47 1.33
C PRO A 47 14.28 -16.16 1.38
N ASN A 48 13.58 -15.03 1.20
CA ASN A 48 14.17 -13.69 1.27
C ASN A 48 14.54 -13.25 2.70
N ALA A 49 13.99 -13.92 3.71
CA ALA A 49 14.31 -13.73 5.11
C ALA A 49 14.38 -15.10 5.81
N ILE A 50 15.29 -15.23 6.78
CA ILE A 50 15.59 -16.51 7.42
C ILE A 50 15.51 -16.34 8.93
N SER A 51 14.62 -17.12 9.55
CA SER A 51 14.47 -17.19 11.02
C SER A 51 14.94 -18.53 11.59
N THR A 52 15.17 -19.53 10.73
CA THR A 52 15.57 -20.89 11.10
C THR A 52 16.62 -21.42 10.11
N SER A 53 17.28 -22.55 10.43
CA SER A 53 18.29 -23.12 9.52
C SER A 53 17.69 -23.46 8.15
N ASN A 54 18.33 -23.01 7.07
CA ASN A 54 17.95 -23.31 5.70
C ASN A 54 19.18 -23.83 4.93
N ILE A 55 19.15 -25.11 4.57
CA ILE A 55 20.27 -25.80 3.90
C ILE A 55 20.58 -25.20 2.52
N PRO A 56 19.60 -24.90 1.65
CA PRO A 56 19.85 -24.23 0.37
C PRO A 56 20.63 -22.91 0.52
N VAL A 57 20.23 -22.04 1.44
CA VAL A 57 20.95 -20.78 1.69
C VAL A 57 22.33 -21.02 2.27
N ALA A 58 22.45 -21.93 3.25
CA ALA A 58 23.74 -22.27 3.84
C ALA A 58 24.73 -22.80 2.79
N THR A 59 24.25 -23.64 1.88
CA THR A 59 25.02 -24.17 0.74
C THR A 59 25.52 -23.04 -0.15
N LEU A 60 24.65 -22.12 -0.57
CA LEU A 60 25.03 -20.98 -1.41
C LEU A 60 26.09 -20.09 -0.73
N ILE A 61 25.88 -19.73 0.54
CA ILE A 61 26.80 -18.87 1.29
C ILE A 61 28.15 -19.58 1.48
N TYR A 62 28.15 -20.88 1.79
CA TYR A 62 29.37 -21.66 1.91
C TYR A 62 30.12 -21.70 0.56
N HIS A 63 29.41 -21.95 -0.55
CA HIS A 63 30.00 -21.99 -1.88
C HIS A 63 30.63 -20.65 -2.28
N ALA A 64 29.94 -19.54 -1.98
CA ALA A 64 30.47 -18.19 -2.18
C ALA A 64 31.73 -17.97 -1.34
N ALA A 65 31.75 -18.41 -0.07
CA ALA A 65 32.91 -18.30 0.80
C ALA A 65 34.11 -19.11 0.29
N VAL A 66 33.91 -20.35 -0.16
CA VAL A 66 34.98 -21.16 -0.74
C VAL A 66 35.48 -20.55 -2.05
N GLY A 67 34.58 -19.98 -2.87
CA GLY A 67 34.92 -19.36 -4.15
C GLY A 67 35.85 -18.16 -4.00
N VAL A 68 35.77 -17.47 -2.86
CA VAL A 68 36.66 -16.36 -2.52
C VAL A 68 37.83 -16.76 -1.62
N GLU A 69 38.04 -18.06 -1.36
CA GLU A 69 39.06 -18.55 -0.43
C GLU A 69 38.99 -17.83 0.94
N MET A 70 37.82 -17.86 1.56
CA MET A 70 37.52 -17.14 2.80
C MET A 70 38.52 -17.45 3.93
N GLY A 71 39.06 -16.40 4.56
CA GLY A 71 39.70 -16.53 5.86
C GLY A 71 38.63 -16.65 6.95
N PHE A 72 38.23 -17.87 7.30
CA PHE A 72 37.23 -18.11 8.32
C PHE A 72 37.73 -17.75 9.72
N SER A 73 36.88 -17.13 10.53
CA SER A 73 37.11 -16.81 11.93
C SER A 73 35.78 -16.46 12.63
N PRO A 74 35.59 -16.80 13.91
CA PRO A 74 34.41 -16.39 14.68
C PRO A 74 34.37 -14.87 14.91
N GLU A 75 35.52 -14.19 14.89
CA GLU A 75 35.64 -12.73 15.10
C GLU A 75 35.40 -11.92 13.81
N GLY A 76 35.19 -12.60 12.69
CA GLY A 76 34.99 -11.96 11.39
C GLY A 76 35.73 -12.70 10.28
N SER A 77 35.00 -13.09 9.25
CA SER A 77 35.55 -13.80 8.09
C SER A 77 35.74 -12.84 6.90
N GLY A 78 36.91 -12.87 6.29
CA GLY A 78 37.29 -11.89 5.25
C GLY A 78 38.02 -12.48 4.05
N SER A 79 37.95 -11.77 2.92
CA SER A 79 38.74 -12.04 1.71
C SER A 79 38.87 -10.76 0.87
N ASN A 80 39.16 -10.86 -0.44
CA ASN A 80 39.41 -9.76 -1.35
C ASN A 80 38.32 -9.64 -2.44
N GLY A 81 37.88 -8.40 -2.75
CA GLY A 81 36.86 -8.14 -3.79
C GLY A 81 37.23 -8.63 -5.20
N MET A 82 38.52 -8.69 -5.54
CA MET A 82 38.98 -9.31 -6.78
C MET A 82 38.64 -10.80 -6.85
N LYS A 83 38.71 -11.51 -5.71
CA LYS A 83 38.30 -12.93 -5.63
C LYS A 83 36.79 -13.08 -5.75
N ALA A 84 35.99 -12.12 -5.26
CA ALA A 84 34.56 -12.11 -5.49
C ALA A 84 34.23 -12.04 -6.99
N ARG A 85 34.88 -11.14 -7.73
CA ARG A 85 34.77 -11.08 -9.20
C ARG A 85 35.18 -12.40 -9.87
N ASN A 86 36.33 -12.96 -9.50
CA ASN A 86 36.79 -14.23 -10.07
C ASN A 86 35.80 -15.36 -9.79
N ALA A 87 35.23 -15.43 -8.59
CA ALA A 87 34.25 -16.44 -8.24
C ALA A 87 32.95 -16.30 -9.05
N PHE A 88 32.45 -15.06 -9.21
CA PHE A 88 31.31 -14.77 -10.08
C PHE A 88 31.52 -15.31 -11.50
N GLN A 89 32.68 -15.05 -12.10
CA GLN A 89 33.02 -15.52 -13.45
C GLN A 89 33.24 -17.03 -13.52
N ASN A 90 34.09 -17.57 -12.65
CA ASN A 90 34.62 -18.93 -12.80
C ASN A 90 33.67 -20.02 -12.27
N TYR A 91 32.84 -19.68 -11.28
CA TYR A 91 32.07 -20.69 -10.54
C TYR A 91 30.56 -20.46 -10.59
N PHE A 92 30.13 -19.20 -10.78
CA PHE A 92 28.73 -18.81 -10.70
C PHE A 92 28.13 -18.28 -12.01
N ARG A 93 28.88 -18.35 -13.13
CA ARG A 93 28.37 -18.04 -14.48
C ARG A 93 27.91 -16.59 -14.67
N TYR A 94 28.70 -15.65 -14.15
CA TYR A 94 28.55 -14.20 -14.40
C TYR A 94 29.74 -13.70 -15.22
N PRO A 95 29.77 -13.99 -16.54
CA PRO A 95 30.98 -13.87 -17.36
C PRO A 95 31.52 -12.44 -17.45
N ASN A 96 30.63 -11.44 -17.40
CA ASN A 96 30.99 -10.04 -17.55
C ASN A 96 31.29 -9.33 -16.21
N ALA A 97 31.18 -10.03 -15.08
CA ALA A 97 31.41 -9.44 -13.77
C ALA A 97 32.80 -8.81 -13.69
N ASN A 98 32.88 -7.55 -13.26
CA ASN A 98 34.11 -6.77 -13.28
C ASN A 98 34.34 -6.04 -11.97
N TYR A 99 35.58 -6.08 -11.46
CA TYR A 99 35.96 -5.43 -10.22
C TYR A 99 36.53 -4.04 -10.49
N VAL A 100 35.92 -3.02 -9.90
CA VAL A 100 36.28 -1.61 -10.08
C VAL A 100 36.48 -0.94 -8.73
N GLN A 101 37.40 0.02 -8.66
CA GLN A 101 37.76 0.71 -7.42
C GLN A 101 37.50 2.21 -7.53
N LYS A 102 36.84 2.80 -6.54
CA LYS A 102 36.45 4.22 -6.50
C LYS A 102 37.62 5.16 -6.76
N GLN A 103 38.82 4.82 -6.27
CA GLN A 103 40.04 5.61 -6.41
C GLN A 103 40.48 5.85 -7.86
N ASN A 104 40.01 5.02 -8.80
CA ASN A 104 40.32 5.13 -10.22
C ASN A 104 39.36 6.08 -10.97
N TYR A 105 38.38 6.66 -10.28
CA TYR A 105 37.31 7.45 -10.88
C TYR A 105 37.05 8.74 -10.09
N SER A 106 36.60 9.79 -10.79
CA SER A 106 36.01 10.96 -10.12
C SER A 106 34.75 10.56 -9.34
N SER A 107 34.30 11.37 -8.37
CA SER A 107 33.07 11.08 -7.62
C SER A 107 31.85 11.02 -8.53
N GLY A 108 31.71 11.95 -9.48
CA GLY A 108 30.61 11.94 -10.46
C GLY A 108 30.65 10.74 -11.40
N THR A 109 31.82 10.38 -11.93
CA THR A 109 31.96 9.20 -12.82
C THR A 109 31.61 7.91 -12.10
N TRP A 110 32.03 7.78 -10.83
CA TRP A 110 31.71 6.60 -10.04
C TRP A 110 30.22 6.51 -9.73
N LEU A 111 29.61 7.61 -9.29
CA LEU A 111 28.17 7.66 -9.02
C LEU A 111 27.35 7.29 -10.26
N ASN A 112 27.67 7.88 -11.42
CA ASN A 112 26.98 7.57 -12.66
C ASN A 112 27.13 6.09 -13.05
N MET A 113 28.33 5.51 -12.88
CA MET A 113 28.55 4.08 -13.13
C MET A 113 27.67 3.19 -12.24
N LEU A 114 27.54 3.52 -10.95
CA LEU A 114 26.65 2.75 -10.06
C LEU A 114 25.18 2.88 -10.50
N ARG A 115 24.75 4.11 -10.85
CA ARG A 115 23.38 4.36 -11.31
C ARG A 115 23.08 3.61 -12.60
N GLU A 116 23.97 3.63 -13.59
CA GLU A 116 23.79 2.87 -14.83
C GLU A 116 23.60 1.36 -14.60
N GLN A 117 24.25 0.79 -13.57
CA GLN A 117 24.04 -0.61 -13.20
C GLN A 117 22.65 -0.81 -12.59
N LEU A 118 22.24 0.08 -11.68
CA LEU A 118 20.93 0.03 -11.01
C LEU A 118 19.77 0.29 -11.97
N ASP A 119 19.95 1.19 -12.95
CA ASP A 119 19.01 1.47 -14.03
C ASP A 119 18.81 0.26 -14.95
N ASN A 120 19.85 -0.60 -15.07
CA ASN A 120 19.75 -1.91 -15.72
C ASN A 120 19.26 -3.01 -14.78
N GLY A 121 18.81 -2.66 -13.57
CA GLY A 121 18.33 -3.59 -12.56
C GLY A 121 19.43 -4.51 -12.01
N SER A 122 20.71 -4.15 -12.16
CA SER A 122 21.82 -5.00 -11.75
C SER A 122 22.33 -4.58 -10.36
N PRO A 123 21.97 -5.30 -9.28
CA PRO A 123 22.56 -5.03 -7.97
C PRO A 123 24.02 -5.43 -7.97
N MET A 124 24.82 -4.67 -7.25
CA MET A 124 26.26 -4.84 -7.19
C MET A 124 26.68 -5.37 -5.83
N TYR A 125 27.69 -6.23 -5.85
CA TYR A 125 28.54 -6.37 -4.67
C TYR A 125 29.30 -5.06 -4.49
N TYR A 126 29.30 -4.53 -3.27
CA TYR A 126 30.01 -3.32 -2.91
C TYR A 126 30.86 -3.57 -1.66
N SER A 127 31.95 -2.82 -1.51
CA SER A 127 32.83 -2.92 -0.37
C SER A 127 33.51 -1.59 -0.09
N GLY A 128 33.93 -1.42 1.15
CA GLY A 128 34.67 -0.28 1.63
C GLY A 128 35.26 -0.59 3.00
N SER A 129 35.92 0.37 3.60
CA SER A 129 36.67 0.18 4.83
C SER A 129 36.83 1.48 5.59
N ASN A 130 37.18 1.36 6.85
CA ASN A 130 37.86 2.42 7.59
C ASN A 130 39.35 2.06 7.71
N THR A 131 40.06 2.78 8.57
CA THR A 131 41.49 2.57 8.83
C THR A 131 41.82 1.22 9.49
N SER A 132 40.82 0.53 10.04
CA SER A 132 41.01 -0.65 10.90
C SER A 132 40.29 -1.91 10.41
N SER A 133 39.21 -1.79 9.65
CA SER A 133 38.42 -2.91 9.16
C SER A 133 37.75 -2.60 7.82
N GLY A 134 37.59 -3.64 6.99
CA GLY A 134 36.79 -3.62 5.78
C GLY A 134 35.43 -4.27 5.98
N HIS A 135 34.46 -3.92 5.13
CA HIS A 135 33.16 -4.58 5.04
C HIS A 135 32.71 -4.70 3.59
N ALA A 136 31.78 -5.61 3.34
CA ALA A 136 31.21 -5.87 2.03
C ALA A 136 29.71 -6.10 2.13
N TRP A 137 28.97 -5.42 1.25
CA TRP A 137 27.51 -5.28 1.26
C TRP A 137 26.98 -5.21 -0.18
N ASN A 138 25.67 -5.00 -0.35
CA ASN A 138 25.07 -4.79 -1.67
C ASN A 138 24.71 -3.34 -1.91
N CYS A 139 24.93 -2.89 -3.15
CA CYS A 139 24.38 -1.65 -3.70
C CYS A 139 23.23 -2.04 -4.63
N ASP A 140 22.00 -1.70 -4.27
CA ASP A 140 20.77 -2.28 -4.83
C ASP A 140 19.66 -1.26 -5.07
N GLY A 141 19.93 0.05 -4.97
CA GLY A 141 18.97 1.09 -5.34
C GLY A 141 19.51 2.49 -5.16
N TYR A 142 18.74 3.50 -5.56
CA TYR A 142 19.05 4.91 -5.26
C TYR A 142 17.77 5.75 -5.16
N GLN A 143 17.87 6.92 -4.51
CA GLN A 143 16.85 7.94 -4.39
C GLN A 143 17.41 9.27 -4.91
N GLY A 144 16.59 9.99 -5.69
CA GLY A 144 17.01 11.26 -6.27
C GLY A 144 18.23 11.09 -7.18
N THR A 145 19.24 11.95 -7.01
CA THR A 145 20.41 12.01 -7.91
C THR A 145 21.65 11.28 -7.40
N ASP A 146 21.82 11.17 -6.09
CA ASP A 146 23.10 10.84 -5.44
C ASP A 146 22.98 10.08 -4.10
N TYR A 147 21.76 9.66 -3.72
CA TYR A 147 21.52 8.96 -2.46
C TYR A 147 21.35 7.45 -2.72
N ILE A 148 22.35 6.64 -2.37
CA ILE A 148 22.46 5.24 -2.79
C ILE A 148 21.98 4.31 -1.67
N HIS A 149 21.13 3.34 -2.01
CA HIS A 149 20.69 2.30 -1.08
C HIS A 149 21.76 1.22 -0.91
N PHE A 150 21.99 0.85 0.35
CA PHE A 150 22.89 -0.23 0.72
C PHE A 150 22.21 -1.25 1.63
N ASN A 151 22.42 -2.53 1.31
CA ASN A 151 22.07 -3.67 2.15
C ASN A 151 23.32 -4.28 2.76
N PHE A 152 23.55 -4.05 4.06
CA PHE A 152 24.80 -4.42 4.75
C PHE A 152 24.94 -5.91 5.07
N GLY A 153 23.92 -6.72 4.78
CA GLY A 153 23.95 -8.16 5.02
C GLY A 153 23.81 -8.55 6.50
N TRP A 154 23.27 -7.67 7.34
CA TRP A 154 23.04 -7.88 8.78
C TRP A 154 21.55 -8.10 9.11
N GLY A 155 20.88 -8.91 8.30
CA GLY A 155 19.46 -9.23 8.48
C GLY A 155 18.53 -8.01 8.37
N GLY A 156 18.94 -6.97 7.62
CA GLY A 156 18.20 -5.72 7.47
C GLY A 156 18.66 -4.59 8.40
N SER A 157 19.45 -4.90 9.44
CA SER A 157 19.95 -3.86 10.35
C SER A 157 20.84 -2.85 9.63
N TYR A 158 20.53 -1.56 9.83
CA TYR A 158 21.23 -0.41 9.24
C TYR A 158 21.20 -0.32 7.71
N ASN A 159 20.39 -1.14 7.04
CA ASN A 159 20.10 -0.92 5.62
C ASN A 159 19.44 0.44 5.43
N GLY A 160 19.68 1.05 4.28
CA GLY A 160 19.09 2.34 3.97
C GLY A 160 19.89 3.08 2.91
N TYR A 161 19.57 4.36 2.77
CA TYR A 161 20.20 5.22 1.79
C TYR A 161 21.33 6.03 2.41
N PHE A 162 22.43 6.19 1.67
CA PHE A 162 23.65 6.85 2.12
C PHE A 162 24.23 7.69 0.99
N TYR A 163 24.95 8.76 1.35
CA TYR A 163 25.84 9.42 0.41
C TYR A 163 27.15 8.63 0.30
N LEU A 164 27.77 8.65 -0.88
CA LEU A 164 28.98 7.87 -1.14
C LEU A 164 30.21 8.33 -0.35
N ASP A 165 30.16 9.52 0.23
CA ASP A 165 31.16 10.09 1.15
C ASP A 165 30.74 10.01 2.63
N ASP A 166 29.55 9.48 2.94
CA ASP A 166 29.06 9.25 4.30
C ASP A 166 28.33 7.89 4.42
N ILE A 167 29.11 6.82 4.29
CA ILE A 167 28.66 5.44 4.47
C ILE A 167 28.89 5.02 5.92
N THR A 168 27.99 5.46 6.80
CA THR A 168 28.09 5.29 8.26
C THR A 168 26.92 4.49 8.87
N PRO A 169 26.83 3.16 8.65
CA PRO A 169 25.81 2.32 9.29
C PRO A 169 26.06 2.18 10.79
N GLY A 170 25.18 2.76 11.61
CA GLY A 170 25.30 2.72 13.06
C GLY A 170 26.51 3.51 13.56
N THR A 171 27.49 2.83 14.16
CA THR A 171 28.75 3.45 14.63
C THR A 171 29.96 3.09 13.77
N SER A 172 29.76 2.36 12.67
CA SER A 172 30.82 1.94 11.77
C SER A 172 30.86 2.84 10.54
N GLU A 173 32.07 3.21 10.10
CA GLU A 173 32.31 4.02 8.91
C GLU A 173 33.04 3.19 7.85
N PHE A 174 32.67 3.31 6.57
CA PHE A 174 33.28 2.55 5.46
C PHE A 174 33.66 3.39 4.23
N ASN A 175 34.03 4.65 4.44
CA ASN A 175 34.29 5.63 3.37
C ASN A 175 35.59 5.40 2.58
N LEU A 176 36.54 4.60 3.09
CA LEU A 176 37.85 4.36 2.47
C LEU A 176 37.88 3.12 1.57
N TYR A 177 38.78 3.13 0.58
CA TYR A 177 39.06 2.02 -0.34
C TYR A 177 37.81 1.38 -0.95
N GLN A 178 36.83 2.20 -1.31
CA GLN A 178 35.57 1.73 -1.87
C GLN A 178 35.78 1.00 -3.21
N ALA A 179 35.06 -0.09 -3.42
CA ALA A 179 35.11 -0.90 -4.63
C ALA A 179 33.79 -1.64 -4.86
N ALA A 180 33.51 -1.97 -6.12
CA ALA A 180 32.32 -2.70 -6.52
C ALA A 180 32.67 -3.84 -7.48
N VAL A 181 31.82 -4.87 -7.52
CA VAL A 181 31.75 -5.78 -8.66
C VAL A 181 30.52 -5.41 -9.47
N ILE A 182 30.74 -4.84 -10.65
CA ILE A 182 29.72 -4.41 -11.62
C ILE A 182 29.51 -5.48 -12.69
N ASN A 183 28.54 -5.28 -13.57
CA ASN A 183 28.16 -6.18 -14.68
C ASN A 183 27.82 -7.59 -14.18
N THR A 184 27.03 -7.64 -13.10
CA THR A 184 26.60 -8.85 -12.40
C THR A 184 25.34 -9.46 -13.02
N ILE A 185 25.25 -9.46 -14.35
CA ILE A 185 24.19 -10.13 -15.12
C ILE A 185 24.64 -11.58 -15.37
N PRO A 186 23.79 -12.60 -15.07
CA PRO A 186 24.15 -13.99 -15.29
C PRO A 186 24.18 -14.34 -16.78
N GLU A 187 24.94 -15.37 -17.14
CA GLU A 187 24.92 -15.89 -18.50
C GLU A 187 23.51 -16.39 -18.89
N ASN A 188 23.20 -16.31 -20.18
CA ASN A 188 21.91 -16.73 -20.75
C ASN A 188 20.69 -16.02 -20.13
N TYR A 189 20.85 -14.82 -19.58
CA TYR A 189 19.71 -13.97 -19.21
C TYR A 189 19.14 -13.30 -20.47
N SER A 190 17.96 -13.74 -20.89
CA SER A 190 17.29 -13.28 -22.10
C SER A 190 16.00 -12.53 -21.78
N ILE A 191 15.43 -11.84 -22.76
CA ILE A 191 14.15 -11.11 -22.67
C ILE A 191 12.97 -11.95 -22.18
N THR A 192 13.03 -13.29 -22.25
CA THR A 192 11.96 -14.19 -21.76
C THR A 192 12.13 -14.66 -20.32
N ASP A 193 13.30 -14.38 -19.71
CA ASP A 193 13.65 -14.79 -18.35
C ASP A 193 13.17 -13.87 -17.21
N PRO A 194 12.84 -12.57 -17.41
CA PRO A 194 12.36 -11.74 -16.31
C PRO A 194 11.16 -12.39 -15.61
N ARG A 195 11.31 -12.56 -14.30
CA ARG A 195 10.24 -13.04 -13.43
C ARG A 195 9.28 -11.89 -13.15
N ILE A 196 7.98 -12.13 -13.30
CA ILE A 196 6.93 -11.19 -12.92
C ILE A 196 6.30 -11.67 -11.62
N GLN A 197 6.15 -10.78 -10.66
CA GLN A 197 5.52 -11.06 -9.38
C GLN A 197 4.28 -10.20 -9.20
N LEU A 198 3.14 -10.85 -9.01
CA LEU A 198 1.94 -10.14 -8.55
C LEU A 198 2.01 -9.95 -7.04
N LYS A 199 1.66 -8.76 -6.57
CA LYS A 199 1.66 -8.38 -5.15
C LYS A 199 0.45 -7.52 -4.83
N ALA A 200 -0.21 -7.84 -3.74
CA ALA A 200 -1.26 -7.02 -3.17
C ALA A 200 -1.30 -7.24 -1.66
N ASN A 201 -1.89 -6.29 -0.94
CA ASN A 201 -2.15 -6.46 0.49
C ASN A 201 -3.51 -7.14 0.67
N ASN A 202 -3.65 -7.85 1.79
CA ASN A 202 -4.97 -8.26 2.28
C ASN A 202 -5.84 -7.04 2.57
N GLY A 203 -7.15 -7.23 2.64
CA GLY A 203 -8.08 -6.13 2.88
C GLY A 203 -9.42 -6.56 3.45
N GLU A 204 -10.37 -5.65 3.33
CA GLU A 204 -11.75 -5.83 3.75
C GLU A 204 -12.69 -5.66 2.55
N ALA A 205 -13.83 -6.34 2.56
CA ALA A 205 -14.84 -6.17 1.51
C ALA A 205 -15.33 -4.71 1.52
N GLY A 206 -15.36 -4.10 0.34
CA GLY A 206 -15.67 -2.69 0.10
C GLY A 206 -14.46 -1.79 -0.05
N ASP A 207 -13.26 -2.25 0.33
CA ASP A 207 -12.03 -1.47 0.16
C ASP A 207 -11.45 -1.62 -1.25
N ASP A 208 -10.73 -0.56 -1.64
CA ASP A 208 -9.95 -0.53 -2.87
C ASP A 208 -8.58 -1.16 -2.63
N LEU A 209 -8.26 -2.15 -3.45
CA LEU A 209 -7.07 -2.97 -3.40
C LEU A 209 -6.15 -2.62 -4.56
N THR A 210 -4.88 -2.34 -4.26
CA THR A 210 -3.84 -2.16 -5.29
C THR A 210 -3.14 -3.48 -5.59
N LEU A 211 -3.33 -3.98 -6.80
CA LEU A 211 -2.54 -5.06 -7.37
C LEU A 211 -1.33 -4.48 -8.12
N ARG A 212 -0.13 -4.85 -7.68
CA ARG A 212 1.14 -4.49 -8.32
C ARG A 212 1.69 -5.67 -9.09
N LEU A 213 2.05 -5.45 -10.35
CA LEU A 213 2.87 -6.39 -11.12
C LEU A 213 4.29 -5.87 -11.07
N THR A 214 5.18 -6.56 -10.37
CA THR A 214 6.59 -6.19 -10.25
C THR A 214 7.42 -7.03 -11.24
N SER A 215 8.25 -6.38 -12.06
CA SER A 215 9.19 -7.05 -12.95
C SER A 215 10.59 -7.12 -12.35
N TYR A 216 11.26 -8.25 -12.56
CA TYR A 216 12.71 -8.39 -12.43
C TYR A 216 13.41 -7.63 -13.58
N PRO A 217 14.75 -7.49 -13.56
CA PRO A 217 15.44 -6.63 -14.51
C PRO A 217 15.11 -6.88 -15.97
N VAL A 218 14.66 -5.82 -16.63
CA VAL A 218 14.58 -5.71 -18.09
C VAL A 218 15.83 -4.98 -18.54
N LEU A 219 16.63 -5.60 -19.41
CA LEU A 219 17.84 -4.95 -19.91
C LEU A 219 17.47 -3.94 -21.01
N ALA A 220 18.06 -2.75 -20.96
CA ALA A 220 17.73 -1.66 -21.88
C ALA A 220 18.00 -2.00 -23.36
N ASP A 221 18.99 -2.86 -23.62
CA ASP A 221 19.37 -3.30 -24.97
C ASP A 221 18.34 -4.22 -25.64
N TRP A 222 17.41 -4.80 -24.86
CA TRP A 222 16.31 -5.59 -25.40
C TRP A 222 15.25 -4.75 -26.11
N GLY A 223 15.22 -3.43 -25.87
CA GLY A 223 14.32 -2.53 -26.59
C GLY A 223 12.84 -2.85 -26.39
N VAL A 224 12.43 -3.22 -25.17
CA VAL A 224 11.05 -3.60 -24.85
C VAL A 224 10.13 -2.39 -24.93
N ASN A 225 9.41 -2.23 -26.05
CA ASN A 225 8.48 -1.13 -26.26
C ASN A 225 7.02 -1.56 -26.23
N ASN A 226 6.75 -2.87 -26.21
CA ASN A 226 5.41 -3.42 -26.13
C ASN A 226 5.35 -4.48 -25.05
N VAL A 227 4.33 -4.38 -24.20
CA VAL A 227 3.96 -5.42 -23.25
C VAL A 227 2.51 -5.79 -23.49
N SER A 228 2.20 -7.08 -23.51
CA SER A 228 0.83 -7.57 -23.53
C SER A 228 0.65 -8.63 -22.46
N LEU A 229 -0.53 -8.69 -21.85
CA LEU A 229 -0.92 -9.75 -20.93
C LEU A 229 -2.44 -9.87 -20.83
N SER A 230 -2.91 -11.04 -20.39
CA SER A 230 -4.27 -11.24 -19.89
C SER A 230 -4.21 -11.50 -18.39
N LEU A 231 -4.84 -10.66 -17.59
CA LEU A 231 -4.92 -10.83 -16.13
C LEU A 231 -6.28 -11.41 -15.76
N TYR A 232 -6.29 -12.54 -15.06
CA TYR A 232 -7.49 -13.14 -14.50
C TYR A 232 -7.79 -12.56 -13.12
N TYR A 233 -9.07 -12.31 -12.86
CA TYR A 233 -9.62 -11.96 -11.55
C TYR A 233 -11.04 -12.53 -11.39
N GLU A 234 -11.47 -12.75 -10.14
CA GLU A 234 -12.79 -13.28 -9.82
C GLU A 234 -13.88 -12.20 -9.90
N ASN A 235 -14.34 -11.91 -11.12
CA ASN A 235 -15.36 -10.91 -11.47
C ASN A 235 -16.68 -10.96 -10.66
N SER A 236 -17.06 -12.13 -10.12
CA SER A 236 -18.26 -12.27 -9.28
C SER A 236 -18.11 -11.70 -7.89
N SER A 237 -16.88 -11.38 -7.46
CA SER A 237 -16.59 -10.90 -6.11
C SER A 237 -15.55 -9.78 -6.08
N MET A 238 -15.11 -9.32 -7.25
CA MET A 238 -14.13 -8.26 -7.41
C MET A 238 -14.56 -7.37 -8.58
N GLN A 239 -14.43 -6.06 -8.41
CA GLN A 239 -14.66 -5.07 -9.47
C GLN A 239 -13.33 -4.45 -9.88
N TYR A 240 -13.02 -4.43 -11.17
CA TYR A 240 -11.92 -3.61 -11.68
C TYR A 240 -12.31 -2.12 -11.70
N LEU A 241 -11.45 -1.26 -11.18
CA LEU A 241 -11.68 0.19 -11.11
C LEU A 241 -10.89 0.91 -12.21
N ASP A 242 -9.56 0.92 -12.08
CA ASP A 242 -8.65 1.62 -12.99
C ASP A 242 -7.21 1.08 -12.87
N TYR A 243 -6.25 1.81 -13.45
CA TYR A 243 -4.83 1.56 -13.34
C TYR A 243 -4.06 2.85 -13.04
N ASP A 244 -2.86 2.72 -12.50
CA ASP A 244 -1.93 3.82 -12.24
C ASP A 244 -0.50 3.43 -12.67
N LEU A 245 0.12 4.30 -13.46
CA LEU A 245 1.50 4.12 -13.93
C LEU A 245 2.49 5.09 -13.30
N SER A 246 2.04 6.01 -12.45
CA SER A 246 2.94 6.97 -11.78
C SER A 246 4.02 6.25 -10.99
N ASP A 247 5.28 6.68 -11.06
CA ASP A 247 6.41 6.02 -10.39
C ASP A 247 6.55 4.51 -10.72
N THR A 248 6.11 4.07 -11.90
CA THR A 248 6.31 2.69 -12.40
C THR A 248 7.32 2.68 -13.54
N MET A 249 7.86 1.50 -13.87
CA MET A 249 8.69 1.32 -15.06
C MET A 249 7.97 1.71 -16.36
N SER A 250 6.64 1.71 -16.34
CA SER A 250 5.77 1.92 -17.50
C SER A 250 5.20 3.34 -17.60
N GLU A 251 5.62 4.26 -16.71
CA GLU A 251 5.12 5.64 -16.63
C GLU A 251 5.19 6.39 -17.97
N GLY A 252 6.24 6.15 -18.76
CA GLY A 252 6.48 6.78 -20.06
C GLY A 252 5.72 6.17 -21.24
N GLY A 253 4.65 5.39 -21.03
CA GLY A 253 3.92 4.73 -22.11
C GLY A 253 2.41 4.89 -22.05
N ILE A 254 1.75 4.33 -23.05
CA ILE A 254 0.29 4.35 -23.23
C ILE A 254 -0.24 2.96 -22.89
N MET A 255 -1.20 2.92 -21.97
CA MET A 255 -1.85 1.70 -21.51
C MET A 255 -3.28 1.61 -22.05
N GLU A 256 -3.59 0.48 -22.66
CA GLU A 256 -4.93 0.09 -23.08
C GLU A 256 -5.37 -1.13 -22.27
N VAL A 257 -6.51 -1.00 -21.59
CA VAL A 257 -7.10 -2.09 -20.79
C VAL A 257 -8.51 -2.35 -21.30
N THR A 258 -8.78 -3.58 -21.71
CA THR A 258 -10.12 -4.05 -22.04
C THR A 258 -10.60 -5.00 -20.94
N ASN A 259 -11.55 -4.54 -20.14
CA ASN A 259 -12.20 -5.37 -19.12
C ASN A 259 -13.29 -6.24 -19.75
N ASN A 260 -13.18 -7.56 -19.60
CA ASN A 260 -14.20 -8.52 -20.02
C ASN A 260 -14.87 -9.08 -18.76
N PRO A 261 -15.87 -8.37 -18.21
CA PRO A 261 -16.46 -8.73 -16.92
C PRO A 261 -17.24 -10.03 -16.95
N ASP A 262 -17.56 -10.60 -18.12
CA ASP A 262 -18.22 -11.91 -18.21
C ASP A 262 -17.25 -13.07 -18.03
N THR A 263 -15.97 -12.87 -18.37
CA THR A 263 -14.94 -13.93 -18.36
C THR A 263 -13.94 -13.78 -17.21
N GLY A 264 -13.92 -12.62 -16.54
CA GLY A 264 -12.96 -12.33 -15.46
C GLY A 264 -11.56 -12.02 -15.98
N TYR A 265 -11.44 -11.58 -17.23
CA TYR A 265 -10.15 -11.24 -17.84
C TYR A 265 -10.03 -9.75 -18.18
N LEU A 266 -8.93 -9.14 -17.72
CA LEU A 266 -8.43 -7.88 -18.24
C LEU A 266 -7.40 -8.17 -19.33
N ASN A 267 -7.69 -7.77 -20.57
CA ASN A 267 -6.70 -7.80 -21.63
C ASN A 267 -5.98 -6.46 -21.65
N ILE A 268 -4.67 -6.52 -21.49
CA ILE A 268 -3.82 -5.36 -21.25
C ILE A 268 -2.78 -5.29 -22.36
N SER A 269 -2.63 -4.10 -22.94
CA SER A 269 -1.51 -3.78 -23.81
C SER A 269 -0.92 -2.44 -23.43
N TRP A 270 0.39 -2.41 -23.30
CA TRP A 270 1.16 -1.20 -23.06
C TRP A 270 2.13 -0.95 -24.21
N THR A 271 2.23 0.30 -24.65
CA THR A 271 3.19 0.74 -25.65
C THR A 271 4.01 1.91 -25.12
N GLY A 272 5.32 1.71 -24.99
CA GLY A 272 6.26 2.69 -24.47
C GLY A 272 6.65 3.75 -25.50
N THR A 273 6.79 5.00 -25.04
CA THR A 273 7.51 6.02 -25.83
C THR A 273 9.03 5.88 -25.71
N THR A 274 9.48 5.22 -24.63
CA THR A 274 10.84 4.74 -24.41
C THR A 274 10.81 3.26 -24.03
N PRO A 275 11.85 2.47 -24.36
CA PRO A 275 11.93 1.09 -23.94
C PRO A 275 11.94 0.93 -22.42
N LEU A 276 11.33 -0.15 -21.92
CA LEU A 276 11.46 -0.55 -20.52
C LEU A 276 12.91 -0.93 -20.21
N SER A 277 13.37 -0.52 -19.03
CA SER A 277 14.64 -0.94 -18.47
C SER A 277 14.57 -0.93 -16.94
N GLY A 278 15.38 -1.77 -16.29
CA GLY A 278 15.46 -1.86 -14.84
C GLY A 278 14.47 -2.86 -14.25
N ALA A 279 14.23 -2.75 -12.94
CA ALA A 279 13.33 -3.63 -12.19
C ALA A 279 12.45 -2.80 -11.26
N GLY A 280 11.29 -3.32 -10.87
CA GLY A 280 10.36 -2.62 -10.00
C GLY A 280 8.91 -2.84 -10.41
N ASP A 281 8.01 -1.98 -9.90
CA ASP A 281 6.61 -2.02 -10.29
C ASP A 281 6.48 -1.70 -11.77
N LEU A 282 6.00 -2.67 -12.54
CA LEU A 282 5.72 -2.56 -13.96
C LEU A 282 4.36 -1.89 -14.18
N PHE A 283 3.31 -2.41 -13.53
CA PHE A 283 1.94 -1.86 -13.61
C PHE A 283 1.28 -1.90 -12.23
N ARG A 284 0.36 -0.97 -11.98
CA ARG A 284 -0.57 -1.02 -10.84
C ARG A 284 -2.00 -0.99 -11.34
N PHE A 285 -2.83 -1.87 -10.80
CA PHE A 285 -4.26 -1.96 -11.06
C PHE A 285 -5.02 -1.83 -9.75
N HIS A 286 -6.15 -1.15 -9.78
CA HIS A 286 -7.03 -1.01 -8.63
C HIS A 286 -8.29 -1.83 -8.82
N PHE A 287 -8.64 -2.57 -7.77
CA PHE A 287 -9.85 -3.38 -7.70
C PHE A 287 -10.61 -3.04 -6.43
N ARG A 288 -11.91 -3.30 -6.40
CA ARG A 288 -12.70 -3.32 -5.18
C ARG A 288 -13.13 -4.74 -4.88
N ALA A 289 -12.87 -5.22 -3.68
CA ALA A 289 -13.44 -6.49 -3.25
C ALA A 289 -14.90 -6.30 -2.89
N LEU A 290 -15.79 -7.03 -3.55
CA LEU A 290 -17.23 -6.96 -3.31
C LEU A 290 -17.66 -7.87 -2.16
N ASN A 291 -17.00 -9.02 -2.03
CA ASN A 291 -17.30 -10.01 -1.00
C ASN A 291 -16.03 -10.39 -0.22
N PRO A 292 -16.16 -10.89 1.01
CA PRO A 292 -15.06 -11.53 1.71
C PRO A 292 -14.68 -12.87 1.04
N GLY A 293 -13.40 -13.22 1.08
CA GLY A 293 -12.90 -14.45 0.47
C GLY A 293 -11.40 -14.43 0.21
N ASN A 294 -10.90 -15.56 -0.30
CA ASN A 294 -9.53 -15.66 -0.81
C ASN A 294 -9.58 -15.54 -2.33
N PHE A 295 -9.05 -14.44 -2.88
CA PHE A 295 -9.14 -14.16 -4.32
C PHE A 295 -7.82 -14.40 -5.02
N TYR A 296 -7.88 -15.22 -6.06
CA TYR A 296 -6.72 -15.52 -6.88
C TYR A 296 -6.56 -14.51 -8.02
N PHE A 297 -5.37 -13.92 -8.10
CA PHE A 297 -4.91 -13.17 -9.26
C PHE A 297 -3.81 -13.95 -9.96
N GLY A 298 -4.05 -14.28 -11.21
CA GLY A 298 -3.08 -14.97 -12.05
C GLY A 298 -3.07 -14.37 -13.44
N GLN A 299 -1.95 -14.52 -14.11
CA GLN A 299 -1.76 -14.00 -15.45
C GLN A 299 -1.75 -15.16 -16.45
N VAL A 300 -2.28 -14.87 -17.63
CA VAL A 300 -2.21 -15.70 -18.83
C VAL A 300 -1.42 -14.95 -19.89
N ASP A 301 -0.43 -15.62 -20.48
CA ASP A 301 0.25 -15.23 -21.72
C ASP A 301 0.88 -13.81 -21.78
N MET A 302 1.67 -13.39 -20.77
CA MET A 302 2.40 -12.12 -20.85
C MET A 302 3.62 -12.19 -21.74
N SER A 303 3.81 -11.14 -22.54
CA SER A 303 4.92 -11.04 -23.47
C SER A 303 5.59 -9.67 -23.45
N TYR A 304 6.89 -9.67 -23.76
CA TYR A 304 7.67 -8.49 -24.11
C TYR A 304 7.98 -8.51 -25.59
N ASN A 305 7.54 -7.48 -26.33
CA ASN A 305 7.64 -7.40 -27.80
C ASN A 305 7.10 -8.69 -28.50
N GLY A 306 6.06 -9.32 -27.94
CA GLY A 306 5.50 -10.57 -28.45
C GLY A 306 6.26 -11.84 -28.05
N GLN A 307 7.35 -11.74 -27.29
CA GLN A 307 8.08 -12.89 -26.75
C GLN A 307 7.55 -13.24 -25.37
N LEU A 308 7.00 -14.45 -25.24
CA LEU A 308 6.34 -14.91 -24.02
C LEU A 308 7.32 -15.04 -22.86
N LEU A 309 6.94 -14.50 -21.70
CA LEU A 309 7.69 -14.64 -20.45
C LEU A 309 7.46 -16.03 -19.84
N GLN A 310 8.50 -16.59 -19.24
CA GLN A 310 8.47 -17.96 -18.71
C GLN A 310 8.02 -18.07 -17.25
N TYR A 311 8.21 -17.00 -16.46
CA TYR A 311 8.05 -17.06 -15.01
C TYR A 311 7.16 -15.92 -14.52
N VAL A 312 5.91 -16.25 -14.19
CA VAL A 312 4.97 -15.30 -13.60
C VAL A 312 4.33 -15.92 -12.37
N ASP A 313 4.55 -15.30 -11.22
CA ASP A 313 4.00 -15.76 -9.96
C ASP A 313 2.63 -15.10 -9.71
N PRO A 314 1.58 -15.91 -9.47
CA PRO A 314 0.28 -15.38 -9.07
C PRO A 314 0.31 -14.91 -7.60
N VAL A 315 -0.78 -14.27 -7.18
CA VAL A 315 -1.02 -13.91 -5.77
C VAL A 315 -2.43 -14.32 -5.36
N ILE A 316 -2.57 -14.74 -4.10
CA ILE A 316 -3.87 -14.93 -3.44
C ILE A 316 -4.00 -13.83 -2.40
N ILE A 317 -5.11 -13.10 -2.41
CA ILE A 317 -5.42 -12.04 -1.46
C ILE A 317 -6.50 -12.52 -0.51
N ASP A 318 -6.30 -12.33 0.79
CA ASP A 318 -7.34 -12.58 1.79
C ASP A 318 -8.12 -11.29 2.05
N VAL A 319 -9.43 -11.36 1.87
CA VAL A 319 -10.37 -10.27 2.11
C VAL A 319 -11.35 -10.69 3.19
N THR A 320 -11.37 -9.91 4.26
CA THR A 320 -12.26 -10.13 5.41
C THR A 320 -13.58 -9.38 5.27
N ALA A 321 -14.59 -9.80 6.01
CA ALA A 321 -15.85 -9.08 6.06
C ALA A 321 -15.72 -7.89 7.04
N PRO A 322 -16.36 -6.74 6.78
CA PRO A 322 -16.33 -5.59 7.67
C PRO A 322 -16.91 -5.90 9.06
N VAL A 323 -17.90 -6.78 9.10
CA VAL A 323 -18.48 -7.37 10.32
C VAL A 323 -18.79 -8.84 10.07
N ALA A 324 -18.86 -9.64 11.14
CA ALA A 324 -18.96 -11.10 10.98
C ALA A 324 -20.32 -11.55 10.46
N THR A 325 -21.38 -10.80 10.77
CA THR A 325 -22.76 -11.08 10.34
C THR A 325 -23.50 -9.80 10.02
N LEU A 326 -24.54 -9.89 9.19
CA LEU A 326 -25.41 -8.74 8.86
C LEU A 326 -25.99 -8.06 10.11
N ALA A 327 -26.25 -8.80 11.20
CA ALA A 327 -26.78 -8.25 12.46
C ALA A 327 -25.79 -7.34 13.20
N GLU A 328 -24.49 -7.47 12.90
CA GLU A 328 -23.43 -6.62 13.47
C GLU A 328 -23.19 -5.36 12.65
N SER A 329 -23.90 -5.16 11.54
CA SER A 329 -23.83 -3.91 10.77
C SER A 329 -24.22 -2.71 11.63
N SER A 330 -23.74 -1.54 11.26
CA SER A 330 -24.05 -0.27 11.91
C SER A 330 -24.77 0.67 10.95
N ILE A 331 -25.68 1.49 11.49
CA ILE A 331 -26.35 2.57 10.77
C ILE A 331 -25.97 3.88 11.44
N SER A 332 -25.61 4.90 10.65
CA SER A 332 -25.31 6.22 11.19
C SER A 332 -25.94 7.34 10.37
N LEU A 333 -26.35 8.39 11.06
CA LEU A 333 -26.81 9.65 10.47
C LEU A 333 -25.79 10.74 10.75
N ASN A 334 -25.41 11.51 9.74
CA ASN A 334 -24.64 12.74 9.97
C ASN A 334 -25.53 13.82 10.62
N ASN A 335 -24.91 14.88 11.14
CA ASN A 335 -25.66 16.01 11.70
C ASN A 335 -25.89 17.10 10.65
N ILE A 336 -27.06 17.74 10.68
CA ILE A 336 -27.32 18.99 9.95
C ILE A 336 -27.08 20.15 10.90
N VAL A 337 -26.21 21.08 10.53
CA VAL A 337 -25.88 22.24 11.37
C VAL A 337 -26.35 23.53 10.70
N HIS A 338 -26.87 24.48 11.49
CA HIS A 338 -27.30 25.81 11.06
C HIS A 338 -28.46 25.86 10.07
N LEU A 339 -29.46 24.99 10.24
CA LEU A 339 -30.61 25.00 9.36
C LEU A 339 -31.51 26.22 9.64
N GLY A 340 -31.53 27.18 8.72
CA GLY A 340 -32.38 28.37 8.80
C GLY A 340 -33.86 28.05 8.61
N TYR A 341 -34.74 28.93 9.10
CA TYR A 341 -36.19 28.76 8.96
C TYR A 341 -36.59 28.59 7.49
N GLU A 342 -37.44 27.59 7.20
CA GLU A 342 -37.89 27.17 5.86
C GLU A 342 -36.79 26.63 4.92
N GLN A 343 -35.53 26.55 5.38
CA GLN A 343 -34.45 25.96 4.58
C GLN A 343 -34.49 24.43 4.60
N LEU A 344 -33.97 23.84 3.53
CA LEU A 344 -33.76 22.40 3.39
C LEU A 344 -32.35 22.02 3.83
N GLY A 345 -32.25 20.96 4.63
CA GLY A 345 -31.01 20.33 5.03
C GLY A 345 -31.06 18.84 4.71
N THR A 346 -29.94 18.29 4.25
CA THR A 346 -29.86 16.87 3.90
C THR A 346 -29.00 16.13 4.92
N MET A 347 -29.55 15.06 5.45
CA MET A 347 -28.89 14.12 6.34
C MET A 347 -28.51 12.87 5.54
N ILE A 348 -27.26 12.44 5.61
CA ILE A 348 -26.73 11.26 4.96
C ILE A 348 -26.83 10.09 5.94
N MET A 349 -27.53 9.03 5.53
CA MET A 349 -27.56 7.75 6.23
C MET A 349 -26.49 6.83 5.65
N SER A 350 -25.53 6.44 6.47
CA SER A 350 -24.48 5.49 6.11
C SER A 350 -24.72 4.15 6.79
N SER A 351 -24.22 3.10 6.17
CA SER A 351 -24.24 1.74 6.71
C SER A 351 -22.83 1.18 6.70
N THR A 352 -22.57 0.18 7.54
CA THR A 352 -21.47 -0.76 7.29
C THR A 352 -21.55 -1.26 5.84
N TYR A 353 -20.40 -1.42 5.17
CA TYR A 353 -20.39 -1.93 3.80
C TYR A 353 -21.16 -3.25 3.72
N LEU A 354 -22.04 -3.37 2.72
CA LEU A 354 -22.86 -4.54 2.49
C LEU A 354 -22.27 -5.37 1.34
N PRO A 355 -21.64 -6.53 1.62
CA PRO A 355 -21.29 -7.48 0.58
C PRO A 355 -22.52 -7.91 -0.22
N PRO A 356 -22.49 -7.90 -1.57
CA PRO A 356 -23.61 -8.37 -2.39
C PRO A 356 -24.07 -9.79 -2.05
N ALA A 357 -23.16 -10.65 -1.56
CA ALA A 357 -23.48 -12.01 -1.13
C ALA A 357 -24.42 -12.09 0.09
N TRP A 358 -24.64 -10.99 0.82
CA TRP A 358 -25.64 -10.94 1.89
C TRP A 358 -27.07 -10.79 1.37
N ASP A 359 -27.26 -10.52 0.07
CA ASP A 359 -28.57 -10.47 -0.59
C ASP A 359 -29.59 -9.58 0.14
N VAL A 360 -29.15 -8.39 0.57
CA VAL A 360 -30.00 -7.40 1.22
C VAL A 360 -30.87 -6.76 0.15
N ASN A 361 -32.15 -7.09 0.09
CA ASN A 361 -33.08 -6.55 -0.91
C ASN A 361 -34.26 -5.82 -0.29
N HIS A 362 -34.28 -5.72 1.03
CA HIS A 362 -35.31 -5.02 1.79
C HIS A 362 -34.68 -4.22 2.94
N VAL A 363 -35.15 -2.99 3.11
CA VAL A 363 -34.81 -2.11 4.22
C VAL A 363 -36.11 -1.60 4.85
N GLU A 364 -36.26 -1.77 6.15
CA GLU A 364 -37.37 -1.15 6.89
C GLU A 364 -36.90 -0.56 8.21
N TYR A 365 -37.45 0.60 8.58
CA TYR A 365 -37.18 1.22 9.87
C TYR A 365 -38.24 2.28 10.21
N LYS A 366 -38.26 2.70 11.48
CA LYS A 366 -39.03 3.84 11.95
C LYS A 366 -38.12 5.04 12.15
N LEU A 367 -38.52 6.16 11.56
CA LEU A 367 -37.89 7.46 11.74
C LEU A 367 -38.74 8.29 12.70
N SER A 368 -38.14 8.89 13.72
CA SER A 368 -38.83 9.76 14.67
C SER A 368 -38.08 11.06 14.90
N PHE A 369 -38.81 12.18 14.93
CA PHE A 369 -38.27 13.52 15.17
C PHE A 369 -39.35 14.43 15.78
N ASP A 370 -38.91 15.59 16.27
CA ASP A 370 -39.82 16.63 16.79
C ASP A 370 -40.46 17.39 15.61
N ASP A 371 -41.71 17.08 15.32
CA ASP A 371 -42.51 17.66 14.24
C ASP A 371 -42.91 19.12 14.46
N SER A 372 -42.70 19.64 15.67
CA SER A 372 -42.81 21.08 15.92
C SER A 372 -41.57 21.84 15.46
N LYS A 373 -40.45 21.15 15.19
CA LYS A 373 -39.15 21.73 14.85
C LYS A 373 -38.74 21.50 13.40
N ILE A 374 -38.91 20.28 12.90
CA ILE A 374 -38.50 19.88 11.54
C ILE A 374 -39.57 19.05 10.86
N GLU A 375 -39.63 19.15 9.53
CA GLU A 375 -40.52 18.40 8.65
C GLU A 375 -39.67 17.52 7.72
N LEU A 376 -39.97 16.23 7.59
CA LEU A 376 -39.38 15.37 6.56
C LEU A 376 -40.00 15.73 5.21
N VAL A 377 -39.16 16.18 4.27
CA VAL A 377 -39.59 16.63 2.94
C VAL A 377 -39.44 15.53 1.90
N ASP A 378 -38.32 14.82 1.93
CA ASP A 378 -37.99 13.84 0.90
C ASP A 378 -36.97 12.79 1.37
N ILE A 379 -36.90 11.68 0.64
CA ILE A 379 -35.84 10.68 0.75
C ILE A 379 -35.17 10.59 -0.62
N ILE A 380 -33.90 11.01 -0.66
CA ILE A 380 -33.13 11.15 -1.88
C ILE A 380 -32.30 9.87 -2.08
N GLY A 381 -32.51 9.19 -3.19
CA GLY A 381 -31.76 8.00 -3.60
C GLY A 381 -30.50 8.30 -4.43
N GLU A 382 -30.37 9.49 -5.00
CA GLU A 382 -29.24 9.86 -5.88
C GLU A 382 -27.89 9.79 -5.15
N GLU A 383 -26.88 9.17 -5.79
CA GLU A 383 -25.55 8.85 -5.26
C GLU A 383 -25.60 8.00 -3.97
N CYS A 384 -26.61 7.16 -3.81
CA CYS A 384 -26.76 6.25 -2.68
C CYS A 384 -26.93 4.81 -3.19
N LEU A 385 -26.86 3.82 -2.29
CA LEU A 385 -27.16 2.43 -2.63
C LEU A 385 -28.59 2.24 -3.13
N LEU A 386 -29.50 3.15 -2.77
CA LEU A 386 -30.89 3.17 -3.23
C LEU A 386 -31.12 3.99 -4.52
N GLU A 387 -30.06 4.42 -5.20
CA GLU A 387 -30.19 5.12 -6.49
C GLU A 387 -30.87 4.23 -7.54
N GLY A 388 -31.89 4.77 -8.22
CA GLY A 388 -32.63 4.05 -9.27
C GLY A 388 -33.73 3.11 -8.77
N TYR A 389 -33.99 3.05 -7.45
CA TYR A 389 -35.07 2.25 -6.88
C TYR A 389 -36.26 3.13 -6.48
N GLU A 390 -37.30 3.12 -7.30
CA GLU A 390 -38.49 4.01 -7.18
C GLU A 390 -39.46 3.64 -6.03
N ASN A 391 -39.19 2.57 -5.27
CA ASN A 391 -40.11 2.01 -4.27
C ASN A 391 -39.79 2.40 -2.82
N VAL A 392 -39.12 3.53 -2.58
CA VAL A 392 -39.00 4.05 -1.20
C VAL A 392 -40.36 4.57 -0.76
N THR A 393 -41.02 3.86 0.14
CA THR A 393 -42.29 4.29 0.73
C THR A 393 -42.02 4.85 2.13
N PHE A 394 -42.51 6.05 2.39
CA PHE A 394 -42.49 6.65 3.72
C PHE A 394 -43.92 7.02 4.12
N SER A 395 -44.48 6.27 5.07
CA SER A 395 -45.85 6.43 5.51
C SER A 395 -45.88 7.08 6.90
N PRO A 396 -46.60 8.18 7.12
CA PRO A 396 -46.76 8.76 8.44
C PRO A 396 -47.52 7.78 9.34
N VAL A 397 -46.98 7.50 10.53
CA VAL A 397 -47.60 6.66 11.55
C VAL A 397 -48.36 7.54 12.55
N GLU A 398 -47.67 8.55 13.05
CA GLU A 398 -48.17 9.60 13.93
C GLU A 398 -47.32 10.86 13.73
N PRO A 399 -47.72 12.04 14.24
CA PRO A 399 -46.96 13.26 14.02
C PRO A 399 -45.50 13.11 14.47
N GLY A 400 -44.55 13.41 13.57
CA GLY A 400 -43.12 13.24 13.80
C GLY A 400 -42.59 11.82 13.67
N VAL A 401 -43.42 10.83 13.32
CA VAL A 401 -43.02 9.42 13.19
C VAL A 401 -43.43 8.84 11.84
N TYR A 402 -42.45 8.31 11.11
CA TYR A 402 -42.64 7.72 9.78
C TYR A 402 -42.15 6.27 9.76
N GLN A 403 -42.92 5.39 9.12
CA GLN A 403 -42.46 4.07 8.73
C GLN A 403 -41.84 4.17 7.34
N ILE A 404 -40.58 3.78 7.22
CA ILE A 404 -39.84 3.77 5.97
C ILE A 404 -39.66 2.32 5.55
N THR A 405 -40.00 2.01 4.30
CA THR A 405 -39.79 0.69 3.71
C THR A 405 -39.31 0.85 2.28
N CYS A 406 -38.28 0.08 1.92
CA CYS A 406 -37.73 0.04 0.57
C CYS A 406 -37.48 -1.42 0.18
N ASP A 407 -38.06 -1.81 -0.96
CA ASP A 407 -37.84 -3.10 -1.61
C ASP A 407 -37.06 -2.89 -2.92
N THR A 408 -36.03 -3.70 -3.14
CA THR A 408 -35.21 -3.67 -4.35
C THR A 408 -35.20 -5.02 -5.06
N GLU A 409 -35.11 -5.00 -6.39
CA GLU A 409 -35.04 -6.23 -7.19
C GLU A 409 -33.63 -6.84 -7.20
N GLN A 410 -32.60 -6.03 -6.93
CA GLN A 410 -31.21 -6.45 -6.79
C GLN A 410 -30.72 -6.20 -5.37
N ALA A 411 -29.78 -7.02 -4.92
CA ALA A 411 -29.16 -6.87 -3.61
C ALA A 411 -28.45 -5.51 -3.50
N LEU A 412 -28.74 -4.79 -2.41
CA LEU A 412 -28.04 -3.60 -1.97
C LEU A 412 -26.61 -3.97 -1.54
N GLY A 413 -25.64 -3.25 -2.09
CA GLY A 413 -24.23 -3.47 -1.76
C GLY A 413 -23.33 -3.29 -2.96
N GLY A 414 -22.07 -3.71 -2.81
CA GLY A 414 -21.09 -3.66 -3.88
C GLY A 414 -20.40 -2.31 -4.03
N ALA A 415 -21.15 -1.20 -3.90
CA ALA A 415 -20.62 0.16 -3.93
C ALA A 415 -20.37 0.71 -2.51
N LYS A 416 -19.34 1.55 -2.35
CA LYS A 416 -19.06 2.28 -1.10
C LYS A 416 -19.80 3.61 -1.11
N LEU A 417 -21.14 3.54 -1.08
CA LEU A 417 -22.04 4.68 -1.09
C LEU A 417 -22.86 4.74 0.20
N PRO A 418 -23.37 5.92 0.59
CA PRO A 418 -24.40 6.02 1.61
C PRO A 418 -25.60 5.14 1.29
N LEU A 419 -26.33 4.72 2.31
CA LEU A 419 -27.57 3.95 2.11
C LEU A 419 -28.64 4.83 1.46
N MET A 420 -28.86 6.03 2.00
CA MET A 420 -29.81 7.02 1.49
C MET A 420 -29.53 8.41 2.08
N LYS A 421 -30.21 9.41 1.54
CA LYS A 421 -30.20 10.80 2.04
C LYS A 421 -31.62 11.18 2.50
N LEU A 422 -31.77 11.81 3.65
CA LEU A 422 -33.03 12.30 4.21
C LEU A 422 -33.06 13.84 4.14
N SER A 423 -34.07 14.41 3.49
CA SER A 423 -34.22 15.86 3.36
C SER A 423 -35.21 16.39 4.38
N PHE A 424 -34.78 17.33 5.22
CA PHE A 424 -35.60 17.97 6.24
C PHE A 424 -35.74 19.46 5.98
N ARG A 425 -36.92 20.01 6.27
CA ARG A 425 -37.18 21.45 6.36
C ARG A 425 -37.24 21.87 7.82
N ALA A 426 -36.62 23.00 8.14
CA ALA A 426 -36.79 23.61 9.46
C ALA A 426 -38.08 24.44 9.54
N ILE A 427 -38.90 24.19 10.55
CA ILE A 427 -40.22 24.83 10.73
C ILE A 427 -40.44 25.40 12.14
N GLY A 428 -39.60 25.05 13.13
CA GLY A 428 -39.74 25.49 14.52
C GLY A 428 -38.54 26.26 15.07
N ASN A 429 -37.87 27.04 14.23
CA ASN A 429 -36.81 27.95 14.68
C ASN A 429 -37.36 28.96 15.71
N THR A 430 -36.53 29.36 16.67
CA THR A 430 -36.87 30.38 17.69
C THR A 430 -35.84 31.49 17.71
N ASP A 431 -35.86 32.38 18.71
CA ASP A 431 -34.80 33.38 18.90
C ASP A 431 -33.47 32.79 19.44
N THR A 432 -33.45 31.48 19.75
CA THR A 432 -32.26 30.76 20.20
C THR A 432 -31.94 29.58 19.28
N ILE A 433 -30.72 29.05 19.38
CA ILE A 433 -30.37 27.81 18.69
C ILE A 433 -31.21 26.69 19.31
N GLU A 434 -31.93 25.98 18.46
CA GLU A 434 -32.71 24.80 18.83
C GLU A 434 -32.05 23.55 18.29
N MET A 435 -32.29 22.42 18.94
CA MET A 435 -31.87 21.11 18.47
C MET A 435 -33.11 20.22 18.32
N ALA A 436 -33.17 19.48 17.23
CA ALA A 436 -34.10 18.39 16.99
C ALA A 436 -33.30 17.10 16.78
N GLN A 437 -33.61 16.05 17.54
CA GLN A 437 -33.00 14.74 17.34
C GLN A 437 -33.78 13.97 16.27
N VAL A 438 -33.06 13.29 15.39
CA VAL A 438 -33.60 12.37 14.39
C VAL A 438 -33.22 10.95 14.80
N ILE A 439 -34.21 10.19 15.22
CA ILE A 439 -34.05 8.85 15.80
C ILE A 439 -34.44 7.81 14.76
N ILE A 440 -33.57 6.82 14.57
CA ILE A 440 -33.88 5.59 13.84
C ILE A 440 -34.18 4.50 14.88
N SER A 441 -35.26 3.76 14.69
CA SER A 441 -35.62 2.62 15.52
C SER A 441 -36.18 1.48 14.66
N ASP A 442 -36.20 0.27 15.21
CA ASP A 442 -36.71 -0.93 14.53
C ASP A 442 -36.10 -1.13 13.12
N PHE A 443 -34.80 -0.84 12.95
CA PHE A 443 -34.13 -0.96 11.66
C PHE A 443 -33.87 -2.43 11.32
N HIS A 444 -34.28 -2.85 10.13
CA HIS A 444 -34.05 -4.19 9.61
C HIS A 444 -33.49 -4.14 8.19
N TYR A 445 -32.53 -5.03 7.95
CA TYR A 445 -32.19 -5.49 6.61
C TYR A 445 -32.82 -6.87 6.40
N ASN A 446 -33.67 -7.00 5.39
CA ASN A 446 -34.53 -8.17 5.23
C ASN A 446 -35.29 -8.46 6.54
N GLN A 447 -35.01 -9.59 7.21
CA GLN A 447 -35.59 -9.94 8.51
C GLN A 447 -34.59 -9.74 9.67
N THR A 448 -33.39 -9.24 9.39
CA THR A 448 -32.31 -9.11 10.37
C THR A 448 -32.36 -7.73 11.01
N GLN A 449 -32.60 -7.69 12.32
CA GLN A 449 -32.59 -6.45 13.07
C GLN A 449 -31.16 -5.93 13.26
N ILE A 450 -30.99 -4.63 13.03
CA ILE A 450 -29.73 -3.92 13.28
C ILE A 450 -29.88 -3.12 14.58
N THR A 451 -28.92 -3.29 15.49
CA THR A 451 -28.98 -2.68 16.82
C THR A 451 -27.94 -1.58 17.04
N ASP A 452 -26.86 -1.57 16.27
CA ASP A 452 -25.86 -0.49 16.34
C ASP A 452 -26.31 0.70 15.48
N ILE A 453 -27.09 1.59 16.09
CA ILE A 453 -27.70 2.73 15.41
C ILE A 453 -27.22 4.02 16.06
N GLN A 454 -26.61 4.87 15.25
CA GLN A 454 -26.18 6.22 15.63
C GLN A 454 -27.14 7.25 15.06
N ASN A 455 -27.99 7.80 15.94
CA ASN A 455 -28.97 8.83 15.62
C ASN A 455 -28.32 10.17 15.24
N GLY A 456 -29.03 10.97 14.46
CA GLY A 456 -28.57 12.27 13.99
C GLY A 456 -29.21 13.43 14.74
N TYR A 457 -28.67 14.63 14.56
CA TYR A 457 -29.21 15.87 15.09
C TYR A 457 -29.32 16.93 14.00
N VAL A 458 -30.38 17.74 14.08
CA VAL A 458 -30.57 18.96 13.31
C VAL A 458 -30.47 20.14 14.25
N PHE A 459 -29.51 21.02 14.00
CA PHE A 459 -29.33 22.27 14.75
C PHE A 459 -29.96 23.42 13.97
N LEU A 460 -31.01 24.00 14.53
CA LEU A 460 -31.77 25.08 13.94
C LEU A 460 -31.14 26.44 14.29
N SER A 461 -30.97 27.28 13.28
CA SER A 461 -30.49 28.66 13.47
C SER A 461 -31.59 29.56 14.06
N PRO A 462 -31.24 30.58 14.86
CA PRO A 462 -32.22 31.55 15.34
C PRO A 462 -32.92 32.31 14.21
N ILE A 463 -34.22 32.61 14.34
CA ILE A 463 -35.01 33.42 13.39
C ILE A 463 -34.41 34.83 13.21
N SER A 464 -33.83 35.38 14.27
CA SER A 464 -33.23 36.72 14.30
C SER A 464 -31.81 36.78 13.75
N ALA A 465 -31.25 35.66 13.27
CA ALA A 465 -29.96 35.66 12.59
C ALA A 465 -30.11 36.32 11.21
N ASN A 466 -29.58 37.55 11.04
CA ASN A 466 -29.34 38.12 9.71
C ASN A 466 -28.53 37.12 8.87
N GLU A 467 -28.83 36.99 7.57
CA GLU A 467 -28.07 36.14 6.64
C GLU A 467 -26.54 36.40 6.70
N ASP A 468 -26.12 37.61 7.11
CA ASP A 468 -24.72 38.01 7.31
C ASP A 468 -24.08 37.57 8.65
N GLN A 469 -24.80 36.88 9.54
CA GLN A 469 -24.28 36.32 10.81
C GLN A 469 -24.20 34.78 10.78
N ILE A 470 -24.59 34.14 9.67
CA ILE A 470 -24.29 32.73 9.43
C ILE A 470 -22.84 32.66 8.96
N SER A 471 -21.89 32.64 9.89
CA SER A 471 -20.56 32.14 9.53
C SER A 471 -20.72 30.67 9.13
N PRO A 472 -20.29 30.24 7.92
CA PRO A 472 -20.12 28.80 7.70
C PRO A 472 -19.24 28.30 8.83
N LEU A 473 -19.70 27.28 9.57
CA LEU A 473 -18.93 26.76 10.69
C LEU A 473 -17.57 26.36 10.11
N GLY A 474 -16.54 27.12 10.46
CA GLY A 474 -15.20 26.90 9.95
C GLY A 474 -14.78 25.46 10.24
N PHE A 475 -13.79 24.99 9.49
CA PHE A 475 -13.19 23.68 9.70
C PHE A 475 -12.98 23.39 11.20
N THR A 476 -13.64 22.35 11.74
CA THR A 476 -13.48 21.98 13.16
C THR A 476 -12.68 20.69 13.28
N LEU A 477 -11.89 20.62 14.35
CA LEU A 477 -10.98 19.50 14.61
C LEU A 477 -10.96 19.19 16.10
N ASN A 478 -11.44 18.01 16.47
CA ASN A 478 -11.55 17.51 17.83
C ASN A 478 -11.05 16.07 17.94
N SER A 479 -10.81 15.62 19.18
CA SER A 479 -10.50 14.22 19.49
C SER A 479 -11.13 13.85 20.83
N TYR A 480 -11.74 12.68 20.90
CA TYR A 480 -12.27 12.14 22.15
C TYR A 480 -12.17 10.60 22.18
N PRO A 481 -11.74 9.98 23.30
CA PRO A 481 -11.18 10.64 24.49
C PRO A 481 -9.82 11.32 24.19
N ASN A 482 -9.44 12.33 24.96
CA ASN A 482 -8.10 12.93 24.94
C ASN A 482 -7.82 13.60 26.30
N PRO A 483 -6.96 13.03 27.17
CA PRO A 483 -6.07 11.88 26.92
C PRO A 483 -6.80 10.55 26.66
N PHE A 484 -6.14 9.61 25.97
CA PHE A 484 -6.72 8.33 25.54
C PHE A 484 -5.80 7.14 25.80
N ASN A 485 -6.36 5.92 25.86
CA ASN A 485 -5.64 4.66 26.04
C ASN A 485 -6.40 3.47 25.40
N PRO A 486 -5.88 2.79 24.36
CA PRO A 486 -4.93 3.27 23.36
C PRO A 486 -5.63 3.99 22.19
N THR A 487 -6.96 4.10 22.20
CA THR A 487 -7.76 4.55 21.06
C THR A 487 -8.44 5.90 21.29
N THR A 488 -8.42 6.78 20.29
CA THR A 488 -9.18 8.04 20.23
C THR A 488 -9.90 8.17 18.90
N THR A 489 -11.08 8.79 18.89
CA THR A 489 -11.78 9.16 17.67
C THR A 489 -11.50 10.61 17.35
N ILE A 490 -11.10 10.88 16.12
CA ILE A 490 -10.84 12.22 15.59
C ILE A 490 -12.10 12.69 14.88
N TYR A 491 -12.65 13.81 15.35
CA TYR A 491 -13.85 14.43 14.81
C TYR A 491 -13.43 15.63 13.96
N LEU A 492 -13.71 15.56 12.67
CA LEU A 492 -13.35 16.56 11.68
C LEU A 492 -14.62 17.02 10.97
N ASN A 493 -14.92 18.32 10.99
CA ASN A 493 -15.98 18.88 10.15
C ASN A 493 -15.35 19.61 8.97
N ASN A 494 -15.57 19.08 7.77
CA ASN A 494 -15.11 19.69 6.54
C ASN A 494 -16.25 20.54 5.93
N PRO A 495 -16.11 21.86 5.84
CA PRO A 495 -17.22 22.73 5.43
C PRO A 495 -17.56 22.61 3.92
N GLU A 496 -16.60 22.20 3.09
CA GLU A 496 -16.76 22.05 1.65
C GLU A 496 -15.97 20.83 1.15
N ALA A 497 -16.46 20.11 0.14
CA ALA A 497 -15.76 18.97 -0.44
C ALA A 497 -14.45 19.41 -1.11
N GLN A 498 -13.31 18.89 -0.65
CA GLN A 498 -11.98 19.34 -1.08
C GLN A 498 -10.88 18.33 -0.77
N ASN A 499 -9.66 18.58 -1.28
CA ASN A 499 -8.48 17.81 -0.90
C ASN A 499 -8.05 18.13 0.54
N VAL A 500 -7.95 17.09 1.37
CA VAL A 500 -7.58 17.13 2.77
C VAL A 500 -6.35 16.23 3.01
N ASP A 501 -5.32 16.76 3.66
CA ASP A 501 -4.17 16.00 4.16
C ASP A 501 -4.16 16.02 5.68
N ALA A 502 -4.65 14.93 6.29
CA ALA A 502 -4.75 14.73 7.73
C ALA A 502 -3.75 13.67 8.20
N ALA A 503 -2.88 14.04 9.14
CA ALA A 503 -1.85 13.14 9.65
C ALA A 503 -1.48 13.45 11.10
N ILE A 504 -0.86 12.45 11.74
CA ILE A 504 -0.37 12.52 13.11
C ILE A 504 1.14 12.66 13.09
N TYR A 505 1.67 13.57 13.89
CA TYR A 505 3.09 13.88 13.99
C TYR A 505 3.58 13.69 15.42
N ASN A 506 4.83 13.27 15.55
CA ASN A 506 5.53 13.32 16.83
C ASN A 506 6.10 14.73 17.10
N LEU A 507 6.65 14.95 18.30
CA LEU A 507 7.24 16.25 18.68
C LEU A 507 8.50 16.63 17.88
N LYS A 508 9.12 15.69 17.16
CA LYS A 508 10.23 15.97 16.22
C LYS A 508 9.73 16.42 14.85
N GLY A 509 8.41 16.51 14.64
CA GLY A 509 7.80 16.85 13.37
C GLY A 509 7.78 15.70 12.35
N GLN A 510 8.12 14.48 12.77
CA GLN A 510 8.04 13.31 11.90
C GLN A 510 6.58 12.86 11.80
N ARG A 511 6.15 12.56 10.58
CA ARG A 511 4.82 12.01 10.25
C ARG A 511 4.79 10.56 10.70
N VAL A 512 3.86 10.23 11.59
CA VAL A 512 3.75 8.94 12.29
C VAL A 512 2.66 8.07 11.69
N TYR A 513 1.53 8.67 11.32
CA TYR A 513 0.36 7.98 10.81
C TYR A 513 -0.44 8.90 9.88
N ASP A 514 -0.91 8.34 8.76
CA ASP A 514 -1.79 9.00 7.80
C ASP A 514 -3.24 8.69 8.13
N LEU A 515 -4.00 9.72 8.48
CA LEU A 515 -5.42 9.58 8.79
C LEU A 515 -6.28 9.68 7.54
N HIS A 516 -5.94 10.60 6.65
CA HIS A 516 -6.59 10.78 5.36
C HIS A 516 -5.67 11.57 4.43
N LYS A 517 -5.63 11.21 3.15
CA LYS A 517 -4.90 11.97 2.14
C LYS A 517 -5.61 11.88 0.80
N GLY A 518 -6.26 12.97 0.41
CA GLY A 518 -6.99 13.05 -0.86
C GLY A 518 -8.31 13.79 -0.70
N TYR A 519 -9.22 13.55 -1.64
CA TYR A 519 -10.53 14.20 -1.63
C TYR A 519 -11.35 13.76 -0.42
N LEU A 520 -12.00 14.70 0.26
CA LEU A 520 -12.87 14.46 1.40
C LEU A 520 -14.14 15.29 1.21
N ASP A 521 -15.30 14.65 1.33
CA ASP A 521 -16.59 15.31 1.16
C ASP A 521 -16.86 16.36 2.25
N SER A 522 -17.84 17.24 2.00
CA SER A 522 -18.33 18.14 3.06
C SER A 522 -19.11 17.37 4.11
N GLY A 523 -18.99 17.77 5.37
CA GLY A 523 -19.68 17.17 6.51
C GLY A 523 -18.72 16.68 7.59
N GLU A 524 -19.27 15.89 8.51
CA GLU A 524 -18.58 15.37 9.68
C GLU A 524 -17.91 14.02 9.37
N HIS A 525 -16.65 13.88 9.77
CA HIS A 525 -15.80 12.72 9.53
C HIS A 525 -15.20 12.23 10.84
N HIS A 526 -15.31 10.92 11.08
CA HIS A 526 -14.83 10.28 12.30
C HIS A 526 -13.72 9.29 11.96
N ILE A 527 -12.49 9.58 12.39
CA ILE A 527 -11.33 8.74 12.09
C ILE A 527 -10.75 8.20 13.39
N VAL A 528 -10.72 6.88 13.51
CA VAL A 528 -10.18 6.21 14.71
C VAL A 528 -8.66 6.12 14.60
N TRP A 529 -7.96 6.53 15.66
CA TRP A 529 -6.53 6.23 15.82
C TRP A 529 -6.30 5.41 17.08
N ASN A 530 -5.66 4.26 16.90
CA ASN A 530 -5.39 3.25 17.93
C ASN A 530 -3.98 3.35 18.56
N GLY A 531 -3.29 4.47 18.33
CA GLY A 531 -1.92 4.65 18.83
C GLY A 531 -0.88 3.78 18.13
N GLN A 532 -1.05 3.50 16.83
CA GLN A 532 -0.06 2.82 15.99
C GLN A 532 0.55 3.78 14.95
N ASP A 533 1.74 3.41 14.44
CA ASP A 533 2.38 4.04 13.29
C ASP A 533 1.92 3.40 11.97
N GLN A 534 2.35 3.96 10.84
CA GLN A 534 1.98 3.49 9.50
C GLN A 534 2.30 2.01 9.22
N ASN A 535 3.24 1.42 9.97
CA ASN A 535 3.64 0.02 9.83
C ASN A 535 2.89 -0.90 10.82
N GLY A 536 1.89 -0.38 11.55
CA GLY A 536 1.12 -1.10 12.55
C GLY A 536 1.81 -1.24 13.92
N ASN A 537 2.99 -0.63 14.12
CA ASN A 537 3.67 -0.72 15.41
C ASN A 537 3.09 0.26 16.41
N SER A 538 2.89 -0.15 17.66
CA SER A 538 2.38 0.75 18.70
C SER A 538 3.38 1.86 19.02
N VAL A 539 2.92 3.11 19.02
CA VAL A 539 3.75 4.26 19.37
C VAL A 539 3.85 4.44 20.88
N GLY A 540 4.89 5.13 21.38
CA GLY A 540 5.11 5.32 22.81
C GLY A 540 4.07 6.22 23.48
N THR A 541 3.87 6.07 24.80
CA THR A 541 3.13 7.05 25.62
C THR A 541 3.72 8.44 25.42
N GLY A 542 2.90 9.46 25.16
CA GLY A 542 3.42 10.79 24.90
C GLY A 542 2.44 11.75 24.24
N VAL A 543 2.97 12.90 23.86
CA VAL A 543 2.23 13.95 23.16
C VAL A 543 2.46 13.83 21.66
N TYR A 544 1.37 13.86 20.91
CA TYR A 544 1.33 13.87 19.45
C TYR A 544 0.61 15.13 18.95
N LEU A 545 0.84 15.47 17.69
CA LEU A 545 0.18 16.57 17.00
C LEU A 545 -0.63 16.01 15.84
N LEU A 546 -1.95 16.07 15.95
CA LEU A 546 -2.85 15.92 14.81
C LEU A 546 -2.75 17.20 13.97
N ARG A 547 -2.49 17.08 12.67
CA ARG A 547 -2.47 18.21 11.74
C ARG A 547 -3.33 17.88 10.54
N VAL A 548 -4.13 18.85 10.11
CA VAL A 548 -4.92 18.76 8.90
C VAL A 548 -4.65 19.96 8.03
N ARG A 549 -4.33 19.74 6.75
CA ARG A 549 -4.13 20.77 5.75
C ARG A 549 -5.24 20.70 4.71
N VAL A 550 -5.84 21.84 4.42
CA VAL A 550 -6.87 22.03 3.38
C VAL A 550 -6.54 23.31 2.64
N LYS A 551 -6.46 23.28 1.30
CA LYS A 551 -6.07 24.44 0.46
C LYS A 551 -4.94 25.27 1.10
N ASP A 552 -5.25 26.50 1.56
CA ASP A 552 -4.32 27.46 2.17
C ASP A 552 -4.32 27.48 3.71
N ALA A 553 -5.08 26.59 4.36
CA ALA A 553 -5.23 26.53 5.81
C ALA A 553 -4.58 25.28 6.41
N THR A 554 -4.09 25.40 7.64
CA THR A 554 -3.58 24.28 8.43
C THR A 554 -4.14 24.35 9.85
N PHE A 555 -4.80 23.27 10.26
CA PHE A 555 -5.37 23.08 11.58
C PHE A 555 -4.51 22.11 12.36
N SER A 556 -4.40 22.28 13.68
CA SER A 556 -3.60 21.37 14.51
C SER A 556 -4.21 21.20 15.90
N LYS A 557 -4.10 19.98 16.45
CA LYS A 557 -4.58 19.63 17.78
C LYS A 557 -3.60 18.72 18.50
N LYS A 558 -3.42 18.96 19.79
CA LYS A 558 -2.62 18.10 20.67
C LYS A 558 -3.39 16.81 20.96
N LEU A 559 -2.74 15.67 20.82
CA LEU A 559 -3.21 14.36 21.28
C LEU A 559 -2.32 13.87 22.44
N SER A 560 -2.92 13.33 23.49
CA SER A 560 -2.18 12.80 24.65
C SER A 560 -2.47 11.30 24.81
N LEU A 561 -1.52 10.46 24.40
CA LEU A 561 -1.61 9.00 24.54
C LEU A 561 -1.08 8.58 25.91
N MET A 562 -1.92 7.89 26.68
CA MET A 562 -1.55 7.22 27.93
C MET A 562 -1.57 5.71 27.68
N LYS A 563 -0.56 4.98 28.14
CA LYS A 563 -0.56 3.50 28.13
C LYS A 563 -0.69 3.02 29.56
#